data_AF-A0A2G5E411-F1
#
_entry.id   AF-A0A2G5E411-F1
#
_cell.length_a   1.000
_cell.length_b   1.000
_cell.length_c   1.000
_cell.angle_alpha   90.00
_cell.angle_beta   90.00
_cell.angle_gamma   90.00
#
_symmetry.space_group_name_H-M   'P 1'
#
loop_
_entity.id
_entity.type
_entity.pdbx_description
1 polymer ?
#
loop_
_entity_poly.entity_id
_entity_poly.type
_entity_poly.pdbx_seq_one_letter_code
_entity_poly.pdbx_strand_id
1 'polypeptide(L)'
;MGNHISQDSSFTCTICMNLVSSTKRFINKGGTCKNHSYCTDCIEKHVQAKLEVYDNSKIKCPGLDCKNLLDPLACQSFLSSKVFVRWCDVLCEYNQH
;
A
#
# COMPACT_ATOMS: atom_id res chain seq x y z
N MET A 1 -38.53 1.22 13.11
CA MET A 1 -37.59 2.31 12.81
C MET A 1 -36.19 1.71 12.85
N GLY A 2 -35.56 1.52 11.69
CA GLY A 2 -34.28 0.85 11.59
C GLY A 2 -33.15 1.75 12.05
N ASN A 3 -32.41 1.34 13.08
CA ASN A 3 -31.15 1.97 13.44
C ASN A 3 -30.04 1.31 12.61
N HIS A 4 -29.73 1.95 11.49
CA HIS A 4 -28.55 1.65 10.70
C HIS A 4 -27.32 2.10 11.49
N ILE A 5 -26.75 1.21 12.31
CA ILE A 5 -25.42 1.41 12.88
C ILE A 5 -24.46 1.18 11.71
N SER A 6 -24.12 2.25 11.00
CA SER A 6 -22.96 2.26 10.11
C SER A 6 -21.73 2.02 10.99
N GLN A 7 -21.35 0.76 11.18
CA GLN A 7 -20.08 0.39 11.78
C GLN A 7 -18.97 0.80 10.82
N ASP A 8 -18.57 2.07 10.84
CA ASP A 8 -17.29 2.48 10.27
C ASP A 8 -16.21 1.90 11.18
N SER A 9 -15.87 0.63 10.96
CA SER A 9 -14.78 0.00 11.70
C SER A 9 -13.50 0.80 11.44
N SER A 10 -12.75 1.12 12.47
CA SER A 10 -11.49 1.85 12.36
C SER A 10 -10.32 0.96 12.80
N PHE A 11 -9.12 1.28 12.34
CA PHE A 11 -7.90 0.54 12.69
C PHE A 11 -6.76 1.52 12.95
N THR A 12 -5.77 1.08 13.73
CA THR A 12 -4.54 1.87 13.94
C THR A 12 -3.53 1.50 12.86
N CYS A 13 -3.08 2.49 12.09
CA CYS A 13 -2.01 2.31 11.12
C CYS A 13 -0.67 2.19 11.86
N THR A 14 0.10 1.13 11.60
CA THR A 14 1.37 0.89 12.34
C THR A 14 2.54 1.75 11.87
N ILE A 15 2.38 2.53 10.79
CA ILE A 15 3.39 3.49 10.31
C ILE A 15 3.19 4.86 10.93
N CYS A 16 2.00 5.45 10.78
CA CYS A 16 1.72 6.79 11.30
C CYS A 16 1.11 6.80 12.71
N MET A 17 0.80 5.63 13.27
CA MET A 17 0.18 5.44 14.60
C MET A 17 -1.17 6.17 14.79
N ASN A 18 -1.83 6.54 13.69
CA ASN A 18 -3.14 7.20 13.72
C ASN A 18 -4.28 6.19 13.58
N LEU A 19 -5.44 6.54 14.16
CA LEU A 19 -6.70 5.84 13.94
C LEU A 19 -7.29 6.25 12.59
N VAL A 20 -7.56 5.25 11.73
CA VAL A 20 -7.98 5.46 10.34
C VAL A 20 -9.23 4.60 10.07
N SER A 21 -10.15 5.10 9.24
CA SER A 21 -11.28 4.31 8.75
C SER A 21 -10.79 3.04 8.03
N SER A 22 -11.46 1.91 8.27
CA SER A 22 -11.23 0.64 7.59
C SER A 22 -11.29 0.73 6.07
N THR A 23 -12.05 1.69 5.54
CA THR A 23 -12.13 1.98 4.09
C THR A 23 -10.79 2.40 3.49
N LYS A 24 -9.92 3.04 4.27
CA LYS A 24 -8.55 3.42 3.88
C LYS A 24 -7.51 2.38 4.27
N ARG A 25 -7.93 1.17 4.66
CA ARG A 25 -7.00 0.09 4.98
C ARG A 25 -6.43 -0.50 3.69
N PHE A 26 -5.11 -0.56 3.61
CA PHE A 26 -4.45 -1.30 2.54
C PHE A 26 -4.68 -2.80 2.70
N ILE A 27 -5.13 -3.45 1.62
CA ILE A 27 -5.29 -4.90 1.54
C ILE A 27 -4.40 -5.40 0.41
N ASN A 28 -3.31 -6.09 0.76
CA ASN A 28 -2.48 -6.75 -0.24
C ASN A 28 -3.22 -7.99 -0.76
N LYS A 29 -3.69 -7.94 -2.02
CA LYS A 29 -4.44 -9.03 -2.66
C LYS A 29 -3.64 -10.33 -2.79
N GLY A 30 -2.31 -10.29 -2.62
CA GLY A 30 -1.43 -11.46 -2.56
C GLY A 30 -1.44 -12.23 -1.23
N GLY A 31 -2.20 -11.80 -0.22
CA GLY A 31 -2.56 -12.62 0.95
C GLY A 31 -1.47 -12.93 1.98
N THR A 32 -0.24 -12.45 1.82
CA THR A 32 0.91 -12.94 2.62
C THR A 32 1.31 -12.06 3.81
N CYS A 33 0.88 -10.80 3.89
CA CYS A 33 1.26 -9.92 5.01
C CYS A 33 0.03 -9.65 5.90
N LYS A 34 -0.47 -10.70 6.58
CA LYS A 34 -1.74 -10.72 7.35
C LYS A 34 -1.72 -9.88 8.64
N ASN A 35 -0.54 -9.69 9.25
CA ASN A 35 -0.40 -9.02 10.54
C ASN A 35 -0.09 -7.53 10.42
N HIS A 36 -0.01 -7.00 9.21
CA HIS A 36 0.41 -5.63 8.98
C HIS A 36 -0.77 -4.79 8.49
N SER A 37 -1.03 -3.69 9.22
CA SER A 37 -2.18 -2.83 8.99
C SER A 37 -1.68 -1.43 8.70
N TYR A 38 -1.83 -1.00 7.45
CA TYR A 38 -1.38 0.31 6.98
C TYR A 38 -2.54 1.05 6.33
N CYS A 39 -2.55 2.37 6.47
CA CYS A 39 -3.43 3.18 5.63
C CYS A 39 -2.83 3.33 4.23
N THR A 40 -3.72 3.50 3.25
CA THR A 40 -3.37 3.77 1.84
C THR A 40 -2.37 4.92 1.71
N ASP A 41 -2.56 5.99 2.47
CA ASP A 41 -1.71 7.19 2.43
C ASP A 41 -0.26 6.88 2.85
N CYS A 42 -0.06 5.98 3.81
CA CYS A 42 1.30 5.56 4.21
C CYS A 42 1.92 4.62 3.18
N ILE A 43 1.12 3.77 2.55
CA ILE A 43 1.61 2.89 1.48
C ILE A 43 2.03 3.70 0.26
N GLU A 44 1.25 4.70 -0.14
CA GLU A 44 1.62 5.59 -1.24
C GLU A 44 2.96 6.27 -1.00
N LYS A 45 3.14 6.88 0.18
CA LYS A 45 4.42 7.53 0.55
C LYS A 45 5.59 6.55 0.55
N HIS A 46 5.37 5.33 1.05
CA HIS A 46 6.40 4.29 1.03
C HIS A 46 6.78 3.88 -0.39
N VAL A 47 5.79 3.66 -1.26
CA VAL A 47 6.01 3.34 -2.67
C VAL A 47 6.79 4.45 -3.35
N GLN A 48 6.36 5.70 -3.20
CA GLN A 48 7.03 6.88 -3.75
C GLN A 48 8.50 6.94 -3.30
N ALA A 49 8.75 6.86 -1.99
CA ALA A 49 10.11 6.90 -1.46
C ALA A 49 11.00 5.76 -1.98
N LYS A 50 10.45 4.56 -2.18
CA LYS A 50 11.22 3.42 -2.71
C LYS A 50 11.56 3.57 -4.18
N LEU A 51 10.66 4.12 -4.98
CA LEU A 51 10.92 4.44 -6.38
C LEU A 51 11.97 5.55 -6.53
N GLU A 52 11.87 6.61 -5.71
CA GLU A 52 12.80 7.75 -5.77
C GLU A 52 14.22 7.39 -5.29
N VAL A 53 14.36 6.52 -4.28
CA VAL A 53 15.68 6.23 -3.68
C VAL A 53 16.40 5.07 -4.36
N TYR A 54 15.69 4.03 -4.78
CA TYR A 54 16.32 2.77 -5.19
C TYR A 54 16.01 2.35 -6.64
N ASP A 55 15.16 3.10 -7.34
CA ASP A 55 14.63 2.76 -8.67
C ASP A 55 14.22 1.28 -8.76
N ASN A 56 13.58 0.80 -7.70
CA ASN A 56 13.30 -0.62 -7.52
C ASN A 56 11.82 -0.91 -7.71
N SER A 57 11.51 -1.70 -8.73
CA SER A 57 10.16 -2.18 -9.04
C SER A 57 9.63 -3.19 -8.03
N LYS A 58 10.50 -3.93 -7.35
CA LYS A 58 10.18 -4.95 -6.35
C LYS A 58 10.06 -4.33 -4.95
N ILE A 59 9.02 -3.52 -4.77
CA ILE A 59 8.75 -2.83 -3.51
C ILE A 59 8.23 -3.82 -2.46
N LYS A 60 8.97 -3.96 -1.36
CA LYS A 60 8.58 -4.81 -0.22
C LYS A 60 7.58 -4.10 0.68
N CYS A 61 6.81 -4.90 1.41
CA CYS A 61 5.96 -4.45 2.50
C CYS A 61 6.76 -3.60 3.51
N PRO A 62 6.20 -2.49 4.04
CA PRO A 62 6.88 -1.65 5.03
C PRO A 62 7.18 -2.35 6.37
N GLY A 63 6.57 -3.51 6.62
CA GLY A 63 6.74 -4.22 7.89
C GLY A 63 8.16 -4.73 8.06
N LEU A 64 8.69 -4.58 9.28
CA LEU A 64 10.00 -5.11 9.66
C LEU A 64 10.07 -6.60 9.27
N ASP A 65 11.11 -6.97 8.53
CA ASP A 65 11.35 -8.32 8.03
C ASP A 65 10.25 -8.95 7.15
N CYS A 66 9.22 -8.21 6.70
CA CYS A 66 8.26 -8.73 5.72
C CYS A 66 8.89 -8.70 4.32
N LYS A 67 9.18 -9.88 3.79
CA LYS A 67 9.74 -10.06 2.43
C LYS A 67 8.67 -10.02 1.33
N ASN A 68 7.39 -9.90 1.70
CA ASN A 68 6.30 -9.87 0.74
C ASN A 68 6.34 -8.60 -0.09
N LEU A 69 6.16 -8.74 -1.40
CA LEU A 69 6.07 -7.62 -2.31
C LEU A 69 4.68 -6.99 -2.27
N LEU A 70 4.64 -5.68 -2.49
CA LEU A 70 3.41 -4.97 -2.76
C LEU A 70 2.98 -5.26 -4.21
N ASP A 71 1.72 -5.59 -4.39
CA ASP A 71 1.11 -5.72 -5.71
C ASP A 71 0.76 -4.32 -6.25
N PRO A 72 1.36 -3.88 -7.39
CA PRO A 72 1.05 -2.59 -8.00
C PRO A 72 -0.44 -2.42 -8.30
N LEU A 73 -1.13 -3.49 -8.72
CA LEU A 73 -2.56 -3.46 -9.04
C LEU A 73 -3.42 -3.32 -7.78
N ALA A 74 -3.00 -3.89 -6.66
CA ALA A 74 -3.64 -3.66 -5.37
C ALA A 74 -3.44 -2.22 -4.88
N CYS A 75 -2.38 -1.54 -5.33
CA CYS A 75 -2.09 -0.16 -4.95
C CYS A 75 -2.74 0.87 -5.89
N GLN A 76 -3.05 0.50 -7.13
CA GLN A 76 -3.54 1.40 -8.19
C GLN A 76 -4.72 2.29 -7.76
N SER A 77 -5.66 1.78 -6.98
CA SER A 77 -6.88 2.52 -6.63
C SER A 77 -6.66 3.70 -5.70
N PHE A 78 -5.54 3.74 -4.97
CA PHE A 78 -5.23 4.82 -4.02
C PHE A 78 -3.91 5.52 -4.29
N LEU A 79 -3.06 5.01 -5.19
CA LEU A 79 -1.88 5.72 -5.63
C LEU A 79 -2.27 6.88 -6.54
N SER A 80 -1.59 8.02 -6.38
CA SER A 80 -1.61 9.08 -7.37
C SER A 80 -1.05 8.61 -8.71
N SER A 81 -1.59 9.15 -9.81
CA SER A 81 -1.21 8.77 -11.16
C SER A 81 0.30 8.89 -11.40
N LYS A 82 0.95 9.92 -10.84
CA LYS A 82 2.40 10.13 -10.97
C LYS A 82 3.19 8.96 -10.36
N VAL A 83 2.83 8.54 -9.15
CA VAL A 83 3.51 7.44 -8.45
C VAL A 83 3.26 6.12 -9.17
N PHE A 84 2.01 5.86 -9.58
CA PHE A 84 1.66 4.64 -10.29
C PHE A 84 2.37 4.52 -11.64
N VAL A 85 2.35 5.57 -12.47
CA VAL A 85 3.04 5.59 -13.77
C VAL A 85 4.54 5.36 -13.58
N ARG A 86 5.19 6.08 -12.65
CA ARG A 86 6.62 5.87 -12.38
C ARG A 86 6.91 4.43 -11.94
N TRP A 87 6.05 3.83 -11.14
CA TRP A 87 6.22 2.42 -10.76
C TRP A 87 6.13 1.49 -11.98
N CYS A 88 5.15 1.72 -12.86
CA CYS A 88 5.02 0.97 -14.11
C CYS A 88 6.24 1.12 -15.02
N ASP A 89 6.80 2.33 -15.15
CA ASP A 89 7.99 2.58 -15.95
C ASP A 89 9.19 1.75 -15.46
N VAL A 90 9.46 1.81 -14.15
CA VAL A 90 10.55 1.04 -13.52
C VAL A 90 10.31 -0.48 -13.61
N LEU A 91 9.05 -0.93 -13.54
CA LEU A 91 8.68 -2.33 -13.78
C LEU A 91 8.97 -2.74 -15.22
N CYS A 92 8.64 -1.90 -16.21
CA CYS A 92 8.90 -2.17 -17.62
C CYS A 92 10.38 -2.23 -17.93
N GLU A 93 11.18 -1.28 -17.43
CA GLU A 93 12.64 -1.27 -17.59
C GLU A 93 13.28 -2.52 -16.97
N TYR A 94 12.83 -2.95 -15.79
CA TYR A 94 13.33 -4.15 -15.13
C TYR A 94 13.05 -5.45 -15.90
N ASN A 95 11.91 -5.53 -16.61
CA ASN A 95 11.50 -6.74 -17.34
C ASN A 95 12.10 -6.83 -18.76
N GLN A 96 12.93 -5.87 -19.18
CA GLN A 96 13.61 -5.86 -20.48
C GLN A 96 15.04 -6.44 -20.42
N HIS A 97 15.46 -6.95 -19.26
CA HIS A 97 16.74 -7.62 -19.02
C HIS A 97 16.52 -9.07 -18.54
#